data_AF-Q5UMB1-F1
#
_entry.id   AF-Q5UMB1-F1
#
_cell.length_a   1.000
_cell.length_b   1.000
_cell.length_c   1.000
_cell.angle_alpha   90.00
_cell.angle_beta   90.00
_cell.angle_gamma   90.00
#
_symmetry.space_group_name_H-M   'P 1'
#
loop_
_entity.id
_entity.type
_entity.pdbx_description
1 polymer ?
#
loop_
_entity_poly.entity_id
_entity_poly.type
_entity_poly.pdbx_seq_one_letter_code
_entity_poly.pdbx_strand_id
1 'polypeptide(L)'
;YFFGDAAKRKTFVDSAEEFIRTWKFFDGVDIDWEYPGGQGANPNLGDASIDGETYRLLMRDLRAMLDKVEQDTGREYELTSAIGAGADKIEDVDYLAVQQYMDYFFVMTYDFYGGWSNEVLGHQTALYAPAWRPDTDYTTDNGIQNLLGLGVDPGKLVVGAAMYGRGWTGVSGWAGSDHMTGTATGKVAGTWEAGVVDYRDIVGRIATGEWEEYYDTAAEAPYIFKPSTGDLITYDNHRSVLAKGAYVQSKNLAGLFSWEI
;
A
#
# COMPACT_ATOMS: atom_id res chain seq x y z
N TYR A 1 6.91 -16.30 8.30
CA TYR A 1 7.29 -17.06 9.53
C TYR A 1 6.07 -17.80 10.05
N PHE A 2 6.26 -18.84 10.87
CA PHE A 2 5.19 -19.78 11.27
C PHE A 2 4.59 -19.45 12.65
N PHE A 3 4.00 -18.25 12.80
CA PHE A 3 3.49 -17.74 14.08
C PHE A 3 2.16 -18.37 14.55
N GLY A 4 1.57 -19.27 13.76
CA GLY A 4 0.52 -20.17 14.26
C GLY A 4 1.03 -21.07 15.40
N ASP A 5 2.34 -21.36 15.42
CA ASP A 5 3.00 -21.94 16.58
C ASP A 5 3.22 -20.87 17.67
N ALA A 6 2.49 -21.01 18.78
CA ALA A 6 2.55 -20.08 19.90
C ALA A 6 3.95 -19.93 20.51
N ALA A 7 4.80 -20.97 20.48
CA ALA A 7 6.16 -20.86 20.98
C ALA A 7 7.01 -19.95 20.08
N LYS A 8 6.86 -20.06 18.76
CA LYS A 8 7.56 -19.19 17.80
C LYS A 8 7.07 -17.75 17.89
N ARG A 9 5.75 -17.55 18.01
CA ARG A 9 5.17 -16.22 18.20
C ARG A 9 5.65 -15.57 19.50
N LYS A 10 5.69 -16.33 20.60
CA LYS A 10 6.24 -15.84 21.87
C LYS A 10 7.70 -15.41 21.72
N THR A 11 8.55 -16.23 21.11
CA THR A 11 9.96 -15.87 20.87
C THR A 11 10.09 -14.56 20.08
N PHE A 12 9.24 -14.35 19.07
CA PHE A 12 9.23 -13.09 18.32
C PHE A 12 8.86 -11.90 19.21
N VAL A 13 7.76 -12.00 19.97
CA VAL A 13 7.30 -10.93 20.87
C VAL A 13 8.35 -10.62 21.95
N ASP A 14 8.97 -11.64 22.55
CA ASP A 14 10.04 -11.47 23.53
C ASP A 14 11.25 -10.74 22.91
N SER A 15 11.61 -11.09 21.67
CA SER A 15 12.71 -10.43 20.96
C SER A 15 12.40 -8.98 20.59
N ALA A 16 11.13 -8.66 20.30
CA ALA A 16 10.68 -7.29 20.07
C ALA A 16 10.76 -6.45 21.36
N GLU A 17 10.40 -7.03 22.51
CA GLU A 17 10.59 -6.40 23.82
C GLU A 17 12.08 -6.09 24.08
N GLU A 18 12.96 -7.06 23.86
CA GLU A 18 14.40 -6.86 24.00
C GLU A 18 14.92 -5.76 23.07
N PHE A 19 14.45 -5.77 21.82
CA PHE A 19 14.86 -4.80 20.80
C PHE A 19 14.47 -3.37 21.19
N ILE A 20 13.22 -3.13 21.60
CA ILE A 20 12.74 -1.77 21.93
C ILE A 20 13.36 -1.24 23.23
N ARG A 21 13.70 -2.14 24.18
CA ARG A 21 14.45 -1.77 25.40
C ARG A 21 15.91 -1.45 25.12
N THR A 22 16.50 -2.13 24.14
CA THR A 22 17.89 -1.89 23.70
C THR A 22 18.00 -0.58 22.94
N TRP A 23 17.14 -0.41 21.93
CA TRP A 23 17.15 0.72 21.01
C TRP A 23 16.10 1.75 21.40
N LYS A 24 16.40 2.47 22.48
CA LYS A 24 15.47 3.38 23.16
C LYS A 24 14.92 4.53 22.31
N PHE A 25 15.46 4.78 21.12
CA PHE A 25 14.96 5.83 20.23
C PHE A 25 13.73 5.41 19.44
N PHE A 26 13.36 4.12 19.43
CA PHE A 26 12.09 3.69 18.86
C PHE A 26 10.94 3.94 19.82
N ASP A 27 9.79 4.28 19.24
CA ASP A 27 8.55 4.63 19.93
C ASP A 27 7.43 3.62 19.66
N GLY A 28 7.74 2.44 19.13
CA GLY A 28 6.73 1.43 18.86
C GLY A 28 7.24 0.27 18.01
N VAL A 29 6.29 -0.48 17.46
CA VAL A 29 6.53 -1.55 16.48
C VAL A 29 5.52 -1.39 15.34
N ASP A 30 6.01 -1.42 14.11
CA ASP A 30 5.18 -1.58 12.91
C ASP A 30 5.29 -3.03 12.41
N ILE A 31 4.15 -3.67 12.15
CA ILE A 31 4.11 -5.02 11.58
C ILE A 31 3.72 -4.95 10.12
N ASP A 32 4.65 -5.32 9.25
CA ASP A 32 4.44 -5.42 7.81
C ASP A 32 4.45 -6.89 7.38
N TRP A 33 3.33 -7.59 7.59
CA TRP A 33 3.14 -8.95 7.09
C TRP A 33 2.41 -8.90 5.76
N GLU A 34 3.12 -9.20 4.68
CA GLU A 34 2.59 -9.24 3.31
C GLU A 34 2.46 -10.68 2.74
N TYR A 35 1.29 -11.32 2.78
CA TYR A 35 0.07 -10.96 3.52
C TYR A 35 -0.45 -12.17 4.32
N PRO A 36 -1.24 -11.96 5.40
CA PRO A 36 -2.09 -13.03 5.93
C PRO A 36 -2.93 -13.61 4.79
N GLY A 37 -2.97 -14.94 4.65
CA GLY A 37 -3.67 -15.61 3.54
C GLY A 37 -2.80 -15.87 2.30
N GLY A 38 -1.62 -15.25 2.21
CA GLY A 38 -0.63 -15.52 1.16
C GLY A 38 -0.55 -14.40 0.13
N GLN A 39 -0.38 -14.77 -1.15
CA GLN A 39 -0.19 -13.85 -2.28
C GLN A 39 1.00 -12.87 -2.18
N GLY A 40 1.87 -13.03 -1.18
CA GLY A 40 3.13 -12.31 -1.07
C GLY A 40 4.22 -12.90 -1.97
N ALA A 41 5.47 -12.52 -1.71
CA ALA A 41 6.61 -12.91 -2.55
C ALA A 41 6.85 -14.43 -2.64
N ASN A 42 6.47 -15.21 -1.61
CA ASN A 42 6.60 -16.66 -1.62
C ASN A 42 5.26 -17.33 -1.95
N PRO A 43 5.09 -17.92 -3.15
CA PRO A 43 3.81 -18.51 -3.58
C PRO A 43 3.45 -19.80 -2.83
N ASN A 44 4.35 -20.34 -2.00
CA ASN A 44 4.13 -21.57 -1.24
C ASN A 44 3.69 -21.30 0.21
N LEU A 45 3.45 -20.04 0.58
CA LEU A 45 3.00 -19.63 1.91
C LEU A 45 1.65 -18.91 1.82
N GLY A 46 0.87 -19.02 2.90
CA GLY A 46 -0.45 -18.43 3.02
C GLY A 46 -1.51 -19.48 3.34
N ASP A 47 -2.29 -19.22 4.38
CA ASP A 47 -3.50 -19.98 4.71
C ASP A 47 -4.54 -19.03 5.28
N ALA A 48 -5.48 -18.58 4.45
CA ALA A 48 -6.54 -17.66 4.85
C ALA A 48 -7.40 -18.17 6.01
N SER A 49 -7.44 -19.49 6.24
CA SER A 49 -8.20 -20.08 7.36
C SER A 49 -7.52 -19.96 8.72
N ILE A 50 -6.23 -19.64 8.76
CA ILE A 50 -5.40 -19.63 9.99
C ILE A 50 -4.66 -18.29 10.17
N ASP A 51 -4.20 -17.67 9.09
CA ASP A 51 -3.33 -16.52 9.14
C ASP A 51 -4.03 -15.29 9.73
N GLY A 52 -5.32 -15.09 9.46
CA GLY A 52 -6.10 -14.00 10.05
C GLY A 52 -6.17 -14.06 11.58
N GLU A 53 -6.45 -15.23 12.15
CA GLU A 53 -6.42 -15.43 13.61
C GLU A 53 -5.00 -15.33 14.16
N THR A 54 -4.00 -15.80 13.40
CA THR A 54 -2.59 -15.68 13.78
C THR A 54 -2.16 -14.21 13.85
N TYR A 55 -2.57 -13.39 12.89
CA TYR A 55 -2.33 -11.95 12.86
C TYR A 55 -2.99 -11.28 14.07
N ARG A 56 -4.26 -11.59 14.37
CA ARG A 56 -4.95 -11.06 15.56
C ARG A 56 -4.25 -11.43 16.88
N LEU A 57 -3.81 -12.68 17.02
CA LEU A 57 -3.06 -13.14 18.20
C LEU A 57 -1.71 -12.44 18.31
N LEU A 58 -1.02 -12.21 17.20
CA LEU A 58 0.23 -11.47 17.18
C LEU A 58 0.05 -10.03 17.66
N MET A 59 -0.94 -9.30 17.14
CA MET A 59 -1.20 -7.91 17.57
C MET A 59 -1.60 -7.83 19.04
N ARG A 60 -2.42 -8.77 19.53
CA ARG A 60 -2.74 -8.87 20.96
C ARG A 60 -1.49 -9.06 21.82
N ASP A 61 -0.63 -10.01 21.45
CA ASP A 61 0.55 -10.36 22.23
C ASP A 61 1.58 -9.20 22.20
N LEU A 62 1.73 -8.51 21.07
CA LEU A 62 2.57 -7.31 20.94
C LEU A 62 2.03 -6.13 21.75
N ARG A 63 0.73 -5.84 21.70
CA ARG A 63 0.12 -4.75 22.47
C ARG A 63 0.30 -4.97 23.97
N ALA A 64 0.02 -6.19 24.46
CA ALA A 64 0.23 -6.53 25.86
C ALA A 64 1.70 -6.41 26.29
N MET A 65 2.64 -6.71 25.38
CA MET A 65 4.06 -6.50 25.61
C MET A 65 4.40 -5.01 25.70
N LEU A 66 3.92 -4.18 24.76
CA LEU A 66 4.17 -2.74 24.76
C LEU A 66 3.57 -2.07 26.01
N ASP A 67 2.34 -2.42 26.42
CA ASP A 67 1.71 -1.89 27.63
C ASP A 67 2.55 -2.15 28.90
N LYS A 68 3.24 -3.29 28.96
CA LYS A 68 4.20 -3.59 30.04
C LYS A 68 5.45 -2.71 29.93
N VAL A 69 5.98 -2.49 28.72
CA VAL A 69 7.13 -1.59 28.51
C VAL A 69 6.77 -0.14 28.86
N GLU A 70 5.56 0.32 28.54
CA GLU A 70 5.03 1.62 28.95
C GLU A 70 5.02 1.77 30.47
N GLN A 71 4.49 0.78 31.19
CA GLN A 71 4.49 0.77 32.66
C GLN A 71 5.89 0.84 33.27
N ASP A 72 6.86 0.13 32.68
CA ASP A 72 8.23 0.09 33.18
C ASP A 72 9.04 1.37 32.88
N THR A 73 8.71 2.06 31.79
CA THR A 73 9.52 3.19 31.28
C THR A 73 8.87 4.55 31.44
N GLY A 74 7.55 4.62 31.61
CA GLY A 74 6.77 5.85 31.62
C GLY A 74 6.66 6.53 30.25
N ARG A 75 6.98 5.83 29.16
CA ARG A 75 6.77 6.29 27.77
C ARG A 75 5.48 5.70 27.22
N GLU A 76 4.99 6.28 26.14
CA GLU A 76 3.92 5.73 25.30
C GLU A 76 4.56 5.01 24.10
N TYR A 77 3.97 3.89 23.67
CA TYR A 77 4.46 3.11 22.54
C TYR A 77 3.33 2.76 21.57
N GLU A 78 3.53 3.02 20.28
CA GLU A 78 2.55 2.71 19.24
C GLU A 78 2.70 1.28 18.71
N LEU A 79 1.58 0.65 18.36
CA LEU A 79 1.53 -0.56 17.56
C LEU A 79 0.79 -0.26 16.25
N THR A 80 1.51 -0.35 15.14
CA THR A 80 0.98 -0.10 13.81
C THR A 80 1.15 -1.31 12.89
N SER A 81 0.47 -1.31 11.75
CA SER A 81 0.69 -2.32 10.72
C SER A 81 0.42 -1.77 9.33
N ALA A 82 1.34 -2.03 8.40
CA ALA A 82 1.10 -1.88 6.98
C ALA A 82 0.28 -3.05 6.43
N ILE A 83 -0.80 -2.75 5.69
CA ILE A 83 -1.77 -3.75 5.22
C ILE A 83 -2.11 -3.55 3.74
N GLY A 84 -2.45 -4.65 3.07
CA GLY A 84 -2.91 -4.62 1.68
C GLY A 84 -4.25 -3.91 1.53
N ALA A 85 -4.40 -3.13 0.44
CA ALA A 85 -5.63 -2.39 0.15
C ALA A 85 -6.66 -3.18 -0.69
N GLY A 86 -6.29 -4.36 -1.21
CA GLY A 86 -7.16 -5.19 -2.04
C GLY A 86 -8.25 -5.89 -1.22
N ALA A 87 -9.47 -5.95 -1.76
CA ALA A 87 -10.60 -6.63 -1.10
C ALA A 87 -10.28 -8.10 -0.77
N ASP A 88 -9.61 -8.78 -1.70
CA ASP A 88 -9.14 -10.16 -1.61
C ASP A 88 -8.09 -10.41 -0.51
N LYS A 89 -7.46 -9.35 0.01
CA LYS A 89 -6.52 -9.41 1.13
C LYS A 89 -7.16 -8.94 2.43
N ILE A 90 -8.06 -7.95 2.32
CA ILE A 90 -8.78 -7.41 3.47
C ILE A 90 -9.72 -8.47 4.06
N GLU A 91 -10.35 -9.30 3.23
CA GLU A 91 -11.31 -10.32 3.70
C GLU A 91 -10.69 -11.45 4.55
N ASP A 92 -9.37 -11.63 4.48
CA ASP A 92 -8.66 -12.70 5.20
C ASP A 92 -8.39 -12.37 6.68
N VAL A 93 -8.66 -11.14 7.12
CA VAL A 93 -8.39 -10.67 8.50
C VAL A 93 -9.62 -9.99 9.11
N ASP A 94 -9.97 -10.37 10.33
CA ASP A 94 -11.01 -9.68 11.12
C ASP A 94 -10.47 -8.35 11.70
N TYR A 95 -10.38 -7.33 10.87
CA TYR A 95 -9.88 -6.01 11.30
C TYR A 95 -10.75 -5.35 12.37
N LEU A 96 -12.05 -5.68 12.43
CA LEU A 96 -12.94 -5.21 13.50
C LEU A 96 -12.45 -5.71 14.88
N ALA A 97 -12.01 -6.97 14.94
CA ALA A 97 -11.43 -7.53 16.16
C ALA A 97 -9.97 -7.09 16.40
N VAL A 98 -9.17 -6.90 15.36
CA VAL A 98 -7.74 -6.51 15.50
C VAL A 98 -7.61 -5.07 15.97
N GLN A 99 -8.44 -4.14 15.49
CA GLN A 99 -8.25 -2.70 15.72
C GLN A 99 -8.13 -2.30 17.20
N GLN A 100 -8.67 -3.09 18.13
CA GLN A 100 -8.56 -2.81 19.57
C GLN A 100 -7.11 -2.81 20.08
N TYR A 101 -6.18 -3.44 19.35
CA TYR A 101 -4.76 -3.51 19.70
C TYR A 101 -3.90 -2.47 18.98
N MET A 102 -4.45 -1.81 17.96
CA MET A 102 -3.68 -1.03 17.00
C MET A 102 -3.89 0.47 17.22
N ASP A 103 -2.85 1.26 17.00
CA ASP A 103 -2.94 2.71 16.89
C ASP A 103 -3.34 3.10 15.46
N TYR A 104 -2.60 2.59 14.46
CA TYR A 104 -2.84 2.88 13.05
C TYR A 104 -2.70 1.65 12.15
N PHE A 105 -3.47 1.66 11.06
CA PHE A 105 -3.30 0.80 9.89
C PHE A 105 -2.80 1.66 8.72
N PHE A 106 -1.58 1.40 8.26
CA PHE A 106 -1.03 2.00 7.05
C PHE A 106 -1.52 1.22 5.84
N VAL A 107 -2.62 1.69 5.23
CA VAL A 107 -3.26 1.00 4.10
C VAL A 107 -2.44 1.29 2.85
N MET A 108 -1.74 0.27 2.33
CA MET A 108 -0.85 0.37 1.17
C MET A 108 -1.63 0.57 -0.13
N THR A 109 -2.17 1.79 -0.30
CA THR A 109 -3.01 2.20 -1.44
C THR A 109 -2.17 2.60 -2.65
N TYR A 110 -1.22 1.74 -2.98
CA TYR A 110 -0.31 1.81 -4.12
C TYR A 110 -0.03 0.38 -4.61
N ASP A 111 0.76 0.23 -5.66
CA ASP A 111 1.07 -1.07 -6.28
C ASP A 111 -0.15 -1.84 -6.84
N PHE A 112 -1.23 -1.13 -7.17
CA PHE A 112 -2.42 -1.72 -7.79
C PHE A 112 -2.14 -2.32 -9.17
N TYR A 113 -1.22 -1.69 -9.91
CA TYR A 113 -0.81 -2.11 -11.25
C TYR A 113 0.70 -1.89 -11.43
N GLY A 114 1.31 -2.71 -12.27
CA GLY A 114 2.73 -2.59 -12.56
C GLY A 114 3.22 -3.59 -13.60
N GLY A 115 4.51 -3.49 -13.93
CA GLY A 115 5.15 -4.28 -14.97
C GLY A 115 5.27 -5.79 -14.71
N TRP A 116 4.58 -6.34 -13.70
CA TRP A 116 4.36 -7.79 -13.56
C TRP A 116 3.27 -8.32 -14.50
N SER A 117 2.38 -7.45 -15.01
CA SER A 117 1.40 -7.78 -16.05
C SER A 117 1.59 -6.86 -17.25
N ASN A 118 1.76 -7.42 -18.45
CA ASN A 118 1.81 -6.65 -19.70
C ASN A 118 0.44 -6.55 -20.41
N GLU A 119 -0.56 -7.28 -19.92
CA GLU A 119 -1.89 -7.37 -20.53
C GLU A 119 -2.92 -6.49 -19.83
N VAL A 120 -2.70 -6.19 -18.55
CA VAL A 120 -3.61 -5.40 -17.73
C VAL A 120 -2.84 -4.22 -17.14
N LEU A 121 -2.97 -3.07 -17.78
CA LEU A 121 -2.41 -1.81 -17.31
C LEU A 121 -3.45 -1.05 -16.48
N GLY A 122 -3.00 -0.07 -15.72
CA GLY A 122 -3.87 0.75 -14.89
C GLY A 122 -3.08 1.71 -14.02
N HIS A 123 -3.80 2.51 -13.24
CA HIS A 123 -3.21 3.47 -12.32
C HIS A 123 -2.71 2.78 -11.06
N GLN A 124 -1.42 2.87 -10.75
CA GLN A 124 -0.82 2.10 -9.67
C GLN A 124 -1.25 2.54 -8.27
N THR A 125 -1.77 3.76 -8.11
CA THR A 125 -2.10 4.35 -6.81
C THR A 125 -3.30 5.31 -6.85
N ALA A 126 -4.23 5.09 -7.79
CA ALA A 126 -5.39 5.97 -7.98
C ALA A 126 -6.31 6.06 -6.75
N LEU A 127 -6.96 7.22 -6.60
CA LEU A 127 -7.98 7.42 -5.56
C LEU A 127 -9.26 6.65 -5.90
N TYR A 128 -9.74 6.80 -7.14
CA TYR A 128 -10.97 6.21 -7.64
C TYR A 128 -10.74 5.40 -8.92
N ALA A 129 -11.76 4.68 -9.37
CA ALA A 129 -11.71 3.95 -10.64
C ALA A 129 -11.66 4.91 -11.84
N PRO A 130 -10.89 4.61 -12.89
CA PRO A 130 -10.87 5.42 -14.10
C PRO A 130 -12.17 5.27 -14.90
N ALA A 131 -12.56 6.31 -15.64
CA ALA A 131 -13.82 6.32 -16.38
C ALA A 131 -13.93 5.22 -17.47
N TRP A 132 -12.80 4.80 -18.04
CA TRP A 132 -12.73 3.74 -19.05
C TRP A 132 -12.86 2.32 -18.46
N ARG A 133 -12.72 2.17 -17.14
CA ARG A 133 -12.91 0.91 -16.40
C ARG A 133 -13.50 1.19 -15.02
N PRO A 134 -14.80 1.53 -14.96
CA PRO A 134 -15.46 1.91 -13.70
C PRO A 134 -15.61 0.75 -12.71
N ASP A 135 -15.36 -0.48 -13.15
CA ASP A 135 -15.33 -1.72 -12.38
C ASP A 135 -13.93 -2.08 -11.85
N THR A 136 -12.97 -1.15 -11.86
CA THR A 136 -11.64 -1.39 -11.27
C THR A 136 -11.75 -1.66 -9.76
N ASP A 137 -11.34 -2.88 -9.35
CA ASP A 137 -11.38 -3.33 -7.96
C ASP A 137 -10.32 -2.64 -7.09
N TYR A 138 -9.09 -2.52 -7.59
CA TYR A 138 -7.96 -1.95 -6.86
C TYR A 138 -7.94 -0.41 -6.97
N THR A 139 -8.53 0.25 -5.98
CA THR A 139 -8.51 1.71 -5.81
C THR A 139 -8.34 2.04 -4.32
N THR A 140 -7.86 3.25 -4.02
CA THR A 140 -7.79 3.75 -2.64
C THR A 140 -9.18 3.77 -2.00
N ASP A 141 -10.20 4.26 -2.71
CA ASP A 141 -11.56 4.33 -2.18
C ASP A 141 -12.13 2.95 -1.85
N ASN A 142 -12.00 1.96 -2.73
CA ASN A 142 -12.49 0.61 -2.46
C ASN A 142 -11.82 0.01 -1.23
N GLY A 143 -10.48 0.10 -1.12
CA GLY A 143 -9.75 -0.43 0.04
C GLY A 143 -10.20 0.21 1.37
N ILE A 144 -10.35 1.54 1.37
CA ILE A 144 -10.82 2.27 2.56
C ILE A 144 -12.29 1.97 2.86
N GLN A 145 -13.18 1.98 1.86
CA GLN A 145 -14.59 1.69 2.08
C GLN A 145 -14.82 0.25 2.56
N ASN A 146 -14.00 -0.72 2.12
CA ASN A 146 -14.06 -2.10 2.62
C ASN A 146 -13.73 -2.16 4.12
N LEU A 147 -12.64 -1.53 4.57
CA LEU A 147 -12.27 -1.48 5.99
C LEU A 147 -13.33 -0.75 6.84
N LEU A 148 -13.86 0.37 6.35
CA LEU A 148 -14.96 1.08 7.00
C LEU A 148 -16.23 0.22 7.06
N GLY A 149 -16.53 -0.53 6.00
CA GLY A 149 -17.66 -1.45 5.92
C GLY A 149 -17.59 -2.61 6.91
N LEU A 150 -16.37 -3.03 7.28
CA LEU A 150 -16.12 -3.98 8.38
C LEU A 150 -16.28 -3.34 9.77
N GLY A 151 -16.37 -2.01 9.86
CA GLY A 151 -16.49 -1.28 11.12
C GLY A 151 -15.15 -0.90 11.76
N VAL A 152 -14.07 -0.81 10.98
CA VAL A 152 -12.81 -0.22 11.45
C VAL A 152 -13.01 1.28 11.68
N ASP A 153 -12.51 1.79 12.81
CA ASP A 153 -12.56 3.22 13.12
C ASP A 153 -11.80 4.02 12.05
N PRO A 154 -12.44 4.99 11.36
CA PRO A 154 -11.76 5.84 10.38
C PRO A 154 -10.51 6.52 10.97
N GLY A 155 -10.52 6.87 12.26
CA GLY A 155 -9.39 7.50 12.95
C GLY A 155 -8.15 6.63 13.10
N LYS A 156 -8.20 5.35 12.67
CA LYS A 156 -7.05 4.43 12.61
C LYS A 156 -6.53 4.18 11.21
N LEU A 157 -7.22 4.63 10.16
CA LEU A 157 -6.86 4.34 8.78
C LEU A 157 -5.96 5.44 8.21
N VAL A 158 -4.78 5.07 7.73
CA VAL A 158 -3.83 5.99 7.09
C VAL A 158 -3.68 5.62 5.62
N VAL A 159 -3.92 6.59 4.72
CA VAL A 159 -3.88 6.39 3.26
C VAL A 159 -2.43 6.48 2.74
N GLY A 160 -2.06 5.62 1.80
CA GLY A 160 -0.73 5.60 1.18
C GLY A 160 -0.58 6.56 -0.01
N ALA A 161 0.57 7.21 -0.10
CA ALA A 161 1.04 7.99 -1.24
C ALA A 161 2.35 7.41 -1.80
N ALA A 162 2.40 7.16 -3.11
CA ALA A 162 3.58 6.58 -3.74
C ALA A 162 4.58 7.69 -4.13
N MET A 163 5.80 7.66 -3.61
CA MET A 163 6.90 8.55 -4.03
C MET A 163 7.69 7.98 -5.21
N TYR A 164 7.05 7.11 -5.98
CA TYR A 164 7.58 6.46 -7.18
C TYR A 164 6.45 6.22 -8.18
N GLY A 165 6.83 5.91 -9.42
CA GLY A 165 5.93 5.43 -10.45
C GLY A 165 6.22 3.98 -10.82
N ARG A 166 5.17 3.27 -11.24
CA ARG A 166 5.29 1.98 -11.91
C ARG A 166 5.00 2.15 -13.38
N GLY A 167 5.70 1.39 -14.22
CA GLY A 167 5.56 1.59 -15.66
C GLY A 167 5.95 0.45 -16.56
N TRP A 168 5.58 0.65 -17.82
CA TRP A 168 5.73 -0.28 -18.93
C TRP A 168 6.46 0.38 -20.09
N THR A 169 6.99 -0.45 -20.99
CA THR A 169 7.57 -0.02 -22.27
C THR A 169 6.88 -0.70 -23.44
N GLY A 170 6.94 -0.07 -24.62
CA GLY A 170 6.32 -0.57 -25.84
C GLY A 170 4.80 -0.70 -25.74
N VAL A 171 4.15 0.19 -24.98
CA VAL A 171 2.69 0.24 -24.89
C VAL A 171 2.11 0.59 -26.26
N SER A 172 1.16 -0.22 -26.72
CA SER A 172 0.52 -0.06 -28.02
C SER A 172 -0.90 -0.64 -28.03
N GLY A 173 -1.66 -0.41 -29.10
CA GLY A 173 -2.98 -1.02 -29.30
C GLY A 173 -4.09 -0.52 -28.38
N TRP A 174 -3.96 0.68 -27.80
CA TRP A 174 -4.98 1.27 -26.94
C TRP A 174 -6.21 1.76 -27.72
N ALA A 175 -7.34 1.83 -27.03
CA ALA A 175 -8.60 2.38 -27.53
C ALA A 175 -8.90 3.73 -26.86
N GLY A 176 -9.55 4.64 -27.59
CA GLY A 176 -9.87 5.97 -27.06
C GLY A 176 -8.63 6.81 -26.74
N SER A 177 -8.69 7.60 -25.67
CA SER A 177 -7.61 8.51 -25.24
C SER A 177 -6.69 7.93 -24.16
N ASP A 178 -7.04 6.77 -23.60
CA ASP A 178 -6.35 6.22 -22.43
C ASP A 178 -5.39 5.11 -22.83
N HIS A 179 -4.09 5.44 -22.80
CA HIS A 179 -3.00 4.52 -23.16
C HIS A 179 -3.01 3.21 -22.35
N MET A 180 -3.55 3.24 -21.13
CA MET A 180 -3.71 2.08 -20.23
C MET A 180 -4.74 1.04 -20.72
N THR A 181 -5.49 1.33 -21.78
CA THR A 181 -6.38 0.35 -22.44
C THR A 181 -5.65 -0.55 -23.45
N GLY A 182 -4.37 -0.26 -23.74
CA GLY A 182 -3.54 -1.07 -24.62
C GLY A 182 -2.87 -2.24 -23.91
N THR A 183 -1.79 -2.76 -24.50
CA THR A 183 -0.90 -3.76 -23.89
C THR A 183 0.56 -3.33 -24.01
N ALA A 184 1.43 -3.91 -23.19
CA ALA A 184 2.85 -3.59 -23.11
C ALA A 184 3.75 -4.74 -23.63
N THR A 185 5.03 -4.45 -23.85
CA THR A 185 6.02 -5.49 -24.19
C THR A 185 7.01 -5.77 -23.05
N GLY A 186 7.05 -4.92 -22.03
CA GLY A 186 7.89 -5.13 -20.87
C GLY A 186 7.80 -4.01 -19.84
N LYS A 187 8.68 -4.09 -18.84
CA LYS A 187 8.83 -3.08 -17.78
C LYS A 187 9.56 -1.85 -18.33
N VAL A 188 9.13 -0.66 -17.93
CA VAL A 188 9.89 0.57 -18.23
C VAL A 188 11.29 0.49 -17.61
N ALA A 189 12.28 1.13 -18.23
CA ALA A 189 13.58 1.34 -17.59
C ALA A 189 13.39 2.12 -16.29
N GLY A 190 13.74 1.49 -15.17
CA GLY A 190 13.59 2.08 -13.84
C GLY A 190 14.83 2.81 -13.35
N THR A 191 14.71 3.43 -12.18
CA THR A 191 15.82 4.16 -11.54
C THR A 191 16.80 3.17 -10.89
N TRP A 192 16.28 2.27 -10.06
CA TRP A 192 17.06 1.26 -9.33
C TRP A 192 16.69 -0.17 -9.71
N GLU A 193 15.40 -0.41 -10.02
CA GLU A 193 14.89 -1.70 -10.48
C GLU A 193 13.97 -1.54 -11.69
N ALA A 194 13.92 -2.56 -12.55
CA ALA A 194 13.08 -2.50 -13.75
C ALA A 194 11.58 -2.36 -13.39
N GLY A 195 10.90 -1.40 -14.01
CA GLY A 195 9.47 -1.14 -13.81
C GLY A 195 9.13 -0.14 -12.71
N VAL A 196 10.12 0.38 -11.98
CA VAL A 196 9.94 1.37 -10.90
C VAL A 196 10.82 2.59 -11.13
N VAL A 197 10.24 3.79 -11.07
CA VAL A 197 10.94 5.05 -11.32
C VAL A 197 10.70 5.99 -10.14
N ASP A 198 11.77 6.49 -9.52
CA ASP A 198 11.65 7.47 -8.43
C ASP A 198 10.86 8.69 -8.91
N TYR A 199 10.02 9.30 -8.06
CA TYR A 199 9.29 10.52 -8.42
C TYR A 199 10.24 11.64 -8.93
N ARG A 200 11.43 11.75 -8.33
CA ARG A 200 12.49 12.68 -8.77
C ARG A 200 12.89 12.47 -10.23
N ASP A 201 13.00 11.22 -10.67
CA ASP A 201 13.37 10.88 -12.05
C ASP A 201 12.20 11.08 -13.00
N ILE A 202 10.95 10.90 -12.55
CA ILE A 202 9.75 11.25 -13.31
C ILE A 202 9.75 12.75 -13.61
N VAL A 203 10.03 13.60 -12.61
CA VAL A 203 10.16 15.05 -12.81
C VAL A 203 11.28 15.38 -13.80
N GLY A 204 12.42 14.70 -13.70
CA GLY A 204 13.53 14.86 -14.65
C GLY A 204 13.17 14.45 -16.08
N ARG A 205 12.38 13.37 -16.25
CA ARG A 205 11.88 12.89 -17.55
C ARG A 205 10.91 13.89 -18.18
N ILE A 206 9.97 14.42 -17.41
CA ILE A 206 9.04 15.47 -17.87
C ILE A 206 9.81 16.69 -18.39
N ALA A 207 10.85 17.11 -17.66
CA ALA A 207 11.66 18.28 -18.02
C ALA A 207 12.41 18.15 -19.37
N THR A 208 12.53 16.95 -19.94
CA THR A 208 13.16 16.78 -21.27
C THR A 208 12.26 17.24 -22.41
N GLY A 209 10.95 17.34 -22.19
CA GLY A 209 9.95 17.63 -23.23
C GLY A 209 9.64 16.46 -24.16
N GLU A 210 10.19 15.27 -23.91
CA GLU A 210 9.90 14.05 -24.69
C GLU A 210 8.71 13.26 -24.14
N TRP A 211 8.23 13.61 -22.94
CA TRP A 211 7.14 12.94 -22.25
C TRP A 211 5.90 13.84 -22.22
N GLU A 212 4.75 13.25 -22.52
CA GLU A 212 3.45 13.87 -22.41
C GLU A 212 2.86 13.58 -21.03
N GLU A 213 2.35 14.60 -20.36
CA GLU A 213 1.72 14.49 -19.04
C GLU A 213 0.20 14.45 -19.16
N TYR A 214 -0.40 13.52 -18.42
CA TYR A 214 -1.84 13.31 -18.36
C TYR A 214 -2.31 13.30 -16.90
N TYR A 215 -3.53 13.78 -16.68
CA TYR A 215 -4.19 13.69 -15.38
C TYR A 215 -5.62 13.18 -15.56
N ASP A 216 -5.88 11.97 -15.06
CA ASP A 216 -7.21 11.39 -15.03
C ASP A 216 -7.99 11.99 -13.86
N THR A 217 -8.94 12.88 -14.18
CA THR A 217 -9.77 13.55 -13.16
C THR A 217 -10.83 12.65 -12.56
N ALA A 218 -11.18 11.53 -13.20
CA ALA A 218 -12.12 10.57 -12.62
C ALA A 218 -11.42 9.71 -11.57
N ALA A 219 -10.20 9.26 -11.86
CA ALA A 219 -9.39 8.45 -10.96
C ALA A 219 -8.60 9.27 -9.91
N GLU A 220 -8.46 10.59 -10.14
CA GLU A 220 -7.53 11.49 -9.45
C GLU A 220 -6.09 10.96 -9.48
N ALA A 221 -5.61 10.62 -10.69
CA ALA A 221 -4.32 9.96 -10.90
C ALA A 221 -3.57 10.51 -12.12
N PRO A 222 -2.27 10.89 -11.98
CA PRO A 222 -1.43 11.27 -13.09
C PRO A 222 -0.77 10.05 -13.75
N TYR A 223 -0.42 10.22 -15.02
CA TYR A 223 0.55 9.37 -15.70
C TYR A 223 1.32 10.16 -16.75
N ILE A 224 2.48 9.66 -17.14
CA ILE A 224 3.24 10.19 -18.28
C ILE A 224 3.42 9.13 -19.36
N PHE A 225 3.45 9.58 -20.60
CA PHE A 225 3.61 8.72 -21.78
C PHE A 225 4.67 9.26 -22.73
N LYS A 226 5.53 8.39 -23.28
CA LYS A 226 6.53 8.74 -24.29
C LYS A 226 6.16 8.11 -25.63
N PRO A 227 5.57 8.86 -26.58
CA PRO A 227 5.06 8.29 -27.84
C PRO A 227 6.11 7.55 -28.67
N SER A 228 7.38 8.00 -28.64
CA SER A 228 8.44 7.41 -29.46
C SER A 228 8.81 5.98 -29.07
N THR A 229 8.58 5.61 -27.81
CA THR A 229 8.96 4.30 -27.24
C THR A 229 7.77 3.52 -26.71
N GLY A 230 6.61 4.17 -26.55
CA GLY A 230 5.48 3.60 -25.85
C GLY A 230 5.77 3.41 -24.35
N ASP A 231 6.64 4.22 -23.75
CA ASP A 231 6.85 4.15 -22.31
C ASP A 231 5.68 4.82 -21.58
N LEU A 232 5.12 4.13 -20.59
CA LEU A 232 4.01 4.61 -19.77
C LEU A 232 4.37 4.48 -18.30
N ILE A 233 4.18 5.55 -17.52
CA ILE A 233 4.46 5.55 -16.07
C ILE A 233 3.27 6.16 -15.34
N THR A 234 2.66 5.40 -14.45
CA THR A 234 1.64 5.87 -13.49
C THR A 234 2.29 6.09 -12.13
N TYR A 235 1.90 7.15 -11.43
CA TYR A 235 2.57 7.62 -10.22
C TYR A 235 1.64 8.52 -9.41
N ASP A 236 2.13 9.05 -8.29
CA ASP A 236 1.48 10.14 -7.55
C ASP A 236 2.19 11.47 -7.85
N ASN A 237 1.43 12.54 -8.06
CA ASN A 237 1.97 13.90 -8.18
C ASN A 237 1.38 14.83 -7.12
N HIS A 238 1.80 16.09 -7.12
CA HIS A 238 1.29 17.09 -6.18
C HIS A 238 -0.26 17.16 -6.16
N ARG A 239 -0.91 17.04 -7.32
CA ARG A 239 -2.37 17.15 -7.44
C ARG A 239 -3.09 15.90 -6.90
N SER A 240 -2.64 14.69 -7.23
CA SER A 240 -3.28 13.46 -6.71
C SER A 240 -3.07 13.30 -5.21
N VAL A 241 -1.90 13.69 -4.69
CA VAL A 241 -1.65 13.71 -3.24
C VAL A 241 -2.55 14.73 -2.53
N LEU A 242 -2.81 15.90 -3.12
CA LEU A 242 -3.81 16.84 -2.59
C LEU A 242 -5.23 16.23 -2.59
N ALA A 243 -5.60 15.49 -3.65
CA ALA A 243 -6.88 14.78 -3.70
C ALA A 243 -7.00 13.72 -2.59
N LYS A 244 -5.94 12.93 -2.35
CA LYS A 244 -5.86 11.98 -1.22
C LYS A 244 -5.97 12.69 0.13
N GLY A 245 -5.33 13.85 0.30
CA GLY A 245 -5.45 14.66 1.51
C GLY A 245 -6.88 15.16 1.76
N ALA A 246 -7.56 15.63 0.72
CA ALA A 246 -8.96 16.03 0.80
C ALA A 246 -9.89 14.84 1.11
N TYR A 247 -9.59 13.67 0.53
CA TYR A 247 -10.31 12.43 0.82
C TYR A 247 -10.19 12.03 2.29
N VAL A 248 -8.96 11.99 2.83
CA VAL A 248 -8.66 11.73 4.25
C VAL A 248 -9.48 12.65 5.15
N GLN A 249 -9.49 13.95 4.88
CA GLN A 249 -10.27 14.92 5.66
C GLN A 249 -11.78 14.66 5.54
N SER A 250 -12.30 14.39 4.35
CA SER A 250 -13.73 14.19 4.12
C SER A 250 -14.30 12.93 4.80
N LYS A 251 -13.45 11.94 5.02
CA LYS A 251 -13.81 10.64 5.62
C LYS A 251 -13.39 10.53 7.09
N ASN A 252 -12.80 11.59 7.66
CA ASN A 252 -12.23 11.60 9.02
C ASN A 252 -11.17 10.53 9.24
N LEU A 253 -10.34 10.26 8.22
CA LEU A 253 -9.24 9.29 8.33
C LEU A 253 -8.07 9.86 9.13
N ALA A 254 -7.18 8.99 9.61
CA ALA A 254 -6.05 9.37 10.47
C ALA A 254 -5.03 10.27 9.77
N GLY A 255 -4.74 10.02 8.49
CA GLY A 255 -3.72 10.79 7.77
C GLY A 255 -3.24 10.15 6.47
N LEU A 256 -2.03 10.56 6.07
CA LEU A 256 -1.28 10.01 4.94
C LEU A 256 0.06 9.46 5.41
N PHE A 257 0.53 8.39 4.77
CA PHE A 257 1.92 7.95 4.82
C PHE A 257 2.46 7.77 3.39
N SER A 258 3.76 7.64 3.23
CA SER A 258 4.38 7.52 1.91
C SER A 258 5.49 6.48 1.85
N TRP A 259 5.66 5.87 0.68
CA TRP A 259 6.75 4.95 0.36
C TRP A 259 7.42 5.36 -0.95
N GLU A 260 8.74 5.53 -1.04
CA GLU A 260 9.73 5.75 0.03
C GLU A 260 10.29 7.19 -0.02
N ILE A 261 10.79 7.69 1.11
CA ILE A 261 11.11 9.11 1.37
C ILE A 261 12.33 9.65 0.62
#